data_AF-A0A9P4PN33-F1
#
_entry.id   AF-A0A9P4PN33-F1
#
_cell.length_a   1.000
_cell.length_b   1.000
_cell.length_c   1.000
_cell.angle_alpha   90.00
_cell.angle_beta   90.00
_cell.angle_gamma   90.00
#
_symmetry.space_group_name_H-M   'P 1'
#
loop_
_entity.id
_entity.type
_entity.pdbx_description
1 polymer ?
#
loop_
_entity_poly.entity_id
_entity_poly.type
_entity_poly.pdbx_seq_one_letter_code
_entity_poly.pdbx_strand_id
1 'polypeptide(L)'
;MNPEHRKIELQSPADLAHLTTRLRTLARQKLDLHLPAQPPTTTPDDLRAHVEALVDAFVARLLAGMRQNICINGVDVVPRGAVDENGDLVPGAAEEEGGEVVMEEFEAFDEGLRKKVGKLGERRDGLVKGVSGYRRETGRGLPETRARLERAGEVVGYLEGKREG
;
A
#
# COMPACT_ATOMS: atom_id res chain seq x y z
N MET A 1 45.15 4.43 25.07
CA MET A 1 44.25 4.94 24.01
C MET A 1 43.03 4.04 24.05
N ASN A 2 41.91 4.48 24.63
CA ASN A 2 40.68 3.70 24.57
C ASN A 2 40.20 3.73 23.10
N PRO A 3 40.15 2.59 22.40
CA PRO A 3 39.79 2.52 20.99
C PRO A 3 38.26 2.59 20.83
N GLU A 4 37.60 3.48 21.56
CA GLU A 4 36.17 3.68 21.44
C GLU A 4 35.93 4.75 20.38
N HIS A 5 35.63 4.30 19.17
CA HIS A 5 35.14 5.18 18.12
C HIS A 5 33.71 5.61 18.45
N ARG A 6 33.41 6.90 18.23
CA ARG A 6 32.06 7.44 18.42
C ARG A 6 31.09 6.70 17.49
N LYS A 7 29.99 6.20 18.06
CA LYS A 7 28.88 5.62 17.29
C LYS A 7 28.22 6.69 16.41
N ILE A 8 27.66 6.26 15.29
CA ILE A 8 26.96 7.15 14.36
C ILE A 8 25.57 7.44 14.93
N GLU A 9 25.28 8.72 15.16
CA GLU A 9 23.97 9.15 15.66
C GLU A 9 22.99 9.39 14.51
N LEU A 10 21.83 8.75 14.59
CA LEU A 10 20.68 9.02 13.74
C LEU A 10 19.66 9.90 14.47
N GLN A 11 18.99 10.75 13.71
CA GLN A 11 17.96 11.65 14.23
C GLN A 11 16.68 10.88 14.57
N SER A 12 16.38 9.83 13.80
CA SER A 12 15.16 9.04 13.96
C SER A 12 15.33 7.57 13.55
N PRO A 13 14.42 6.68 14.00
CA PRO A 13 14.34 5.31 13.48
C PRO A 13 14.03 5.25 11.98
N ALA A 14 13.34 6.25 11.44
CA ALA A 14 13.03 6.33 10.01
C ALA A 14 14.31 6.46 9.15
N ASP A 15 15.35 7.13 9.67
CA ASP A 15 16.63 7.23 8.96
C ASP A 15 17.30 5.85 8.81
N LEU A 16 17.22 5.01 9.86
CA LEU A 16 17.75 3.65 9.82
C LEU A 16 17.00 2.79 8.80
N ALA A 17 15.66 2.88 8.80
CA ALA A 17 14.83 2.20 7.81
C ALA A 17 15.20 2.64 6.39
N HIS A 18 15.29 3.94 6.15
CA HIS A 18 15.68 4.51 4.86
C HIS A 18 17.07 4.03 4.41
N LEU A 19 18.08 4.02 5.29
CA LEU A 19 19.40 3.49 4.97
C LEU A 19 19.35 2.00 4.60
N THR A 20 18.58 1.19 5.32
CA THR A 20 18.45 -0.24 5.01
C THR A 20 17.79 -0.48 3.66
N THR A 21 16.73 0.26 3.33
CA THR A 21 16.04 0.20 2.04
C THR A 21 16.96 0.65 0.92
N ARG A 22 17.60 1.82 1.06
CA ARG A 22 18.51 2.37 0.05
C ARG A 22 19.67 1.43 -0.24
N LEU A 23 20.23 0.77 0.77
CA LEU A 23 21.33 -0.17 0.61
C LEU A 23 20.91 -1.41 -0.17
N ARG A 24 19.73 -1.98 0.13
CA ARG A 24 19.15 -3.10 -0.63
C ARG A 24 18.85 -2.72 -2.08
N THR A 25 18.20 -1.57 -2.29
CA THR A 25 17.86 -1.08 -3.63
C THR A 25 19.12 -0.82 -4.46
N LEU A 26 20.15 -0.18 -3.89
CA LEU A 26 21.42 0.05 -4.57
C LEU A 26 22.15 -1.26 -4.89
N ALA A 27 22.10 -2.25 -4.00
CA ALA A 27 22.69 -3.56 -4.26
C ALA A 27 22.03 -4.24 -5.47
N ARG A 28 20.68 -4.21 -5.55
CA ARG A 28 19.92 -4.72 -6.70
C ARG A 28 20.23 -3.94 -7.98
N GLN A 29 20.22 -2.61 -7.92
CA GLN A 29 20.57 -1.78 -9.08
C GLN A 29 21.97 -2.06 -9.62
N LYS A 30 22.95 -2.29 -8.73
CA LYS A 30 24.31 -2.69 -9.13
C LYS A 30 24.34 -4.09 -9.73
N LEU A 31 23.59 -5.04 -9.17
CA LEU A 31 23.45 -6.37 -9.75
C LEU A 31 22.88 -6.29 -11.15
N ASP A 32 21.78 -5.57 -11.34
CA ASP A 32 21.13 -5.44 -12.66
C ASP A 32 22.00 -4.68 -13.68
N LEU A 33 22.83 -3.73 -13.22
CA LEU A 33 23.79 -3.04 -14.09
C LEU A 33 24.91 -3.96 -14.57
N HIS A 34 25.41 -4.86 -13.71
CA HIS A 34 26.57 -5.71 -14.00
C HIS A 34 26.20 -7.11 -14.50
N LEU A 35 24.98 -7.56 -14.24
CA LEU A 35 24.40 -8.81 -14.73
C LEU A 35 23.12 -8.45 -15.51
N PRO A 36 23.21 -8.32 -16.85
CA PRO A 36 22.06 -7.88 -17.65
C PRO A 36 20.87 -8.82 -17.48
N ALA A 37 19.67 -8.26 -17.61
CA ALA A 37 18.43 -9.01 -17.51
C ALA A 37 18.40 -10.17 -18.53
N GLN A 38 18.11 -11.37 -18.03
CA GLN A 38 17.99 -12.56 -18.84
C GLN A 38 16.79 -12.42 -19.80
N PRO A 39 16.94 -12.80 -21.09
CA PRO A 39 15.78 -12.94 -21.96
C PRO A 39 14.83 -14.01 -21.39
N PRO A 40 13.53 -13.96 -21.71
CA PRO A 40 12.55 -14.96 -21.26
C PRO A 40 12.81 -16.30 -21.97
N THR A 41 13.90 -16.96 -21.60
CA THR A 41 14.29 -18.29 -22.05
C THR A 41 13.97 -19.29 -20.93
N THR A 42 13.72 -20.54 -21.29
CA THR A 42 13.26 -21.58 -20.36
C THR A 42 14.31 -22.02 -19.34
N THR A 43 15.57 -21.60 -19.50
CA THR A 43 16.70 -22.01 -18.65
C THR A 43 17.10 -20.89 -17.69
N PRO A 44 16.94 -21.05 -16.37
CA PRO A 44 17.39 -20.07 -15.39
C PRO A 44 18.92 -19.99 -15.36
N ASP A 45 19.45 -18.81 -15.06
CA ASP A 45 20.89 -18.56 -14.90
C ASP A 45 21.33 -18.82 -13.46
N ASP A 46 21.86 -20.01 -13.25
CA ASP A 46 22.35 -20.47 -11.94
C ASP A 46 23.45 -19.57 -11.36
N LEU A 47 24.29 -18.95 -12.21
CA LEU A 47 25.35 -18.05 -11.77
C LEU A 47 24.77 -16.73 -11.27
N ARG A 48 23.78 -16.16 -11.99
CA ARG A 48 23.07 -14.96 -11.54
C ARG A 48 22.40 -15.21 -10.19
N ALA A 49 21.68 -16.33 -10.05
CA ALA A 49 21.03 -16.69 -8.79
C ALA A 49 22.04 -16.84 -7.63
N HIS A 50 23.21 -17.45 -7.89
CA HIS A 50 24.26 -17.59 -6.88
C HIS A 50 24.84 -16.23 -6.45
N VAL A 51 25.09 -15.33 -7.40
CA VAL A 51 25.61 -13.98 -7.12
C VAL A 51 24.59 -13.15 -6.34
N GLU A 52 23.30 -13.22 -6.69
CA GLU A 52 22.21 -12.60 -5.94
C GLU A 52 22.21 -13.07 -4.49
N ALA A 53 22.27 -14.38 -4.26
CA ALA A 53 22.30 -14.95 -2.91
C ALA A 53 23.53 -14.48 -2.10
N LEU A 54 24.70 -14.37 -2.73
CA LEU A 54 25.93 -13.87 -2.07
C LEU A 54 25.81 -12.38 -1.70
N VAL A 55 25.25 -11.57 -2.60
CA VAL A 55 25.06 -10.13 -2.35
C VAL A 55 24.02 -9.92 -1.27
N ASP A 56 22.92 -10.66 -1.26
CA ASP A 56 21.90 -10.58 -0.21
C ASP A 56 22.48 -10.99 1.15
N ALA A 57 23.27 -12.06 1.20
CA ALA A 57 23.96 -12.49 2.42
C ALA A 57 24.98 -11.43 2.90
N PHE A 58 25.71 -10.80 1.97
CA PHE A 58 26.63 -9.71 2.28
C PHE A 58 25.91 -8.50 2.86
N VAL A 59 24.82 -8.07 2.22
CA VAL A 59 23.98 -6.96 2.68
C VAL A 59 23.42 -7.25 4.07
N ALA A 60 22.95 -8.47 4.32
CA ALA A 60 22.46 -8.87 5.64
C ALA A 60 23.55 -8.76 6.72
N ARG A 61 24.77 -9.23 6.44
CA ARG A 61 25.91 -9.12 7.35
C ARG A 61 26.31 -7.67 7.61
N LEU A 62 26.31 -6.84 6.56
CA LEU A 62 26.62 -5.42 6.67
C LEU A 62 25.59 -4.71 7.55
N LEU A 63 24.30 -4.94 7.34
CA LEU A 63 23.23 -4.36 8.16
C LEU A 63 23.33 -4.82 9.62
N ALA A 64 23.67 -6.08 9.87
CA ALA A 64 23.89 -6.60 11.22
C ALA A 64 25.07 -5.91 11.92
N GLY A 65 26.22 -5.76 11.23
CA GLY A 65 27.39 -5.07 11.78
C GLY A 65 27.19 -3.55 11.94
N MET A 66 26.41 -2.93 11.06
CA MET A 66 26.11 -1.51 11.11
C MET A 66 25.26 -1.14 12.34
N ARG A 67 24.30 -2.00 12.72
CA ARG A 67 23.43 -1.78 13.90
C ARG A 67 24.21 -1.60 15.20
N GLN A 68 25.33 -2.31 15.37
CA GLN A 68 26.18 -2.22 16.56
C GLN A 68 26.91 -0.87 16.70
N ASN A 69 27.08 -0.16 15.58
CA ASN A 69 27.82 1.10 15.48
C ASN A 69 26.91 2.32 15.30
N ILE A 70 25.59 2.14 15.40
CA ILE A 70 24.58 3.20 15.27
C ILE A 70 23.83 3.37 16.58
N CYS A 71 23.55 4.61 16.94
CA CYS A 71 22.61 4.97 18.00
C CYS A 71 21.56 5.97 17.46
N ILE A 72 20.35 5.92 18.01
CA ILE A 72 19.25 6.83 17.67
C ILE A 72 19.05 7.74 18.87
N ASN A 73 19.34 9.04 18.73
CA ASN A 73 19.26 10.01 19.83
C ASN A 73 19.96 9.55 21.12
N GLY A 74 21.12 8.89 20.99
CA GLY A 74 21.90 8.36 22.12
C GLY A 74 21.47 7.00 22.67
N VAL A 75 20.40 6.39 22.13
CA VAL A 75 19.95 5.04 22.47
C VAL A 75 20.52 4.04 21.47
N ASP A 76 21.11 2.95 21.95
CA ASP A 76 21.69 1.93 21.09
C ASP A 76 20.63 1.12 20.35
N VAL A 77 20.89 0.80 19.08
CA VAL A 77 20.01 -0.04 18.27
C VAL A 77 20.23 -1.50 18.64
N VAL A 78 19.43 -2.00 19.57
CA VAL A 78 19.51 -3.39 20.03
C VAL A 78 18.88 -4.32 18.98
N PRO A 79 19.55 -5.43 18.58
CA PRO A 79 18.94 -6.41 17.69
C PRO A 79 17.71 -7.05 18.34
N ARG A 80 16.70 -7.37 17.52
CA ARG A 80 15.46 -8.01 17.95
C ARG A 80 15.77 -9.37 18.56
N GLY A 81 15.22 -9.66 19.74
CA GLY A 81 15.51 -10.90 20.47
C GLY A 81 16.93 -10.98 21.03
N ALA A 82 17.62 -9.84 21.19
CA ALA A 82 18.85 -9.83 21.96
C ALA A 82 18.55 -10.31 23.39
N VAL A 83 19.26 -11.35 23.78
CA VAL A 83 19.27 -11.87 25.14
C VAL A 83 20.53 -11.40 25.83
N ASP A 84 20.43 -11.11 27.12
CA ASP A 84 21.57 -10.81 27.97
C ASP A 84 22.32 -12.10 28.34
N GLU A 85 23.39 -11.95 29.12
CA GLU A 85 24.22 -13.07 29.58
C GLU A 85 23.45 -14.08 30.48
N ASN A 86 22.31 -13.66 31.03
CA ASN A 86 21.44 -14.49 31.87
C ASN A 86 20.32 -15.19 31.07
N GLY A 87 20.22 -14.91 29.76
CA GLY A 87 19.18 -15.43 28.89
C GLY A 87 17.88 -14.62 28.92
N ASP A 88 17.87 -13.45 29.55
CA ASP A 88 16.73 -12.55 29.62
C ASP A 88 16.73 -11.56 28.44
N LEU A 89 15.56 -11.16 27.96
CA LEU A 89 15.44 -10.19 26.88
C LEU A 89 16.00 -8.83 27.32
N VAL A 90 16.93 -8.27 26.54
CA VAL A 90 17.53 -6.96 26.81
C VAL A 90 16.42 -5.89 26.79
N PRO A 91 16.38 -4.95 27.75
CA PRO A 91 15.42 -3.85 27.73
C PRO A 91 15.53 -3.04 26.43
N GLY A 92 14.46 -3.00 25.64
CA GLY A 92 14.45 -2.40 24.29
C GLY A 92 14.56 -3.40 23.13
N ALA A 93 14.89 -4.67 23.41
CA ALA A 93 14.73 -5.80 22.48
C ALA A 93 13.34 -6.44 22.58
N ALA A 94 12.35 -5.67 23.05
CA ALA A 94 10.99 -6.14 23.31
C ALA A 94 10.41 -6.85 22.09
N GLU A 95 9.71 -7.95 22.37
CA GLU A 95 8.83 -8.65 21.45
C GLU A 95 7.59 -7.79 21.13
N GLU A 96 7.78 -6.57 20.63
CA GLU A 96 6.68 -5.93 19.93
C GLU A 96 6.46 -6.70 18.62
N GLU A 97 5.37 -7.46 18.60
CA GLU A 97 4.66 -7.80 17.39
C GLU A 97 4.54 -6.54 16.52
N GLY A 98 5.07 -6.59 15.31
CA GLY A 98 4.59 -5.67 14.27
C GLY A 98 4.86 -4.19 14.52
N GLY A 99 6.06 -3.82 15.00
CA GLY A 99 6.72 -2.67 14.39
C GLY A 99 6.93 -3.01 12.92
N GLU A 100 5.86 -2.88 12.12
CA GLU A 100 5.94 -2.81 10.67
C GLU A 100 7.15 -1.92 10.40
N VAL A 101 8.22 -2.49 9.85
CA VAL A 101 9.11 -1.68 9.02
C VAL A 101 8.14 -1.23 7.96
N VAL A 102 7.51 -0.06 8.16
CA VAL A 102 6.59 0.54 7.21
C VAL A 102 7.44 0.57 5.98
N MET A 103 7.14 -0.38 5.11
CA MET A 103 7.84 -0.59 3.89
C MET A 103 7.26 0.54 3.06
N GLU A 104 7.75 1.75 3.29
CA GLU A 104 7.52 2.89 2.40
C GLU A 104 8.33 2.55 1.15
N GLU A 105 7.83 1.54 0.43
CA GLU A 105 8.16 1.29 -0.95
C GLU A 105 7.66 2.52 -1.68
N PHE A 106 8.54 3.51 -1.79
CA PHE A 106 8.34 4.62 -2.70
C PHE A 106 8.43 4.07 -4.11
N GLU A 107 7.31 3.51 -4.58
CA GLU A 107 7.07 3.36 -6.00
C GLU A 107 7.03 4.76 -6.61
N ALA A 108 7.71 4.93 -7.74
CA ALA A 108 7.55 6.13 -8.52
C ALA A 108 6.06 6.26 -8.90
N PHE A 109 5.48 7.45 -8.73
CA PHE A 109 4.06 7.68 -8.95
C PHE A 109 3.66 7.30 -10.38
N ASP A 110 2.92 6.20 -10.56
CA ASP A 110 2.50 5.75 -11.90
C ASP A 110 1.46 6.72 -12.49
N GLU A 111 1.91 7.54 -13.45
CA GLU A 111 1.07 8.52 -14.13
C GLU A 111 -0.09 7.87 -14.91
N GLY A 112 0.07 6.64 -15.39
CA GLY A 112 -0.95 5.89 -16.11
C GLY A 112 -2.08 5.44 -15.18
N LEU A 113 -1.73 4.88 -14.02
CA LEU A 113 -2.69 4.54 -12.97
C LEU A 113 -3.43 5.79 -12.47
N ARG A 114 -2.73 6.92 -12.28
CA ARG A 114 -3.35 8.21 -11.94
C ARG A 114 -4.40 8.65 -12.95
N LYS A 115 -4.09 8.58 -14.25
CA LYS A 115 -5.04 8.91 -15.32
C LYS A 115 -6.27 8.01 -15.30
N LYS A 116 -6.10 6.71 -15.01
CA LYS A 116 -7.21 5.75 -14.87
C LYS A 116 -8.10 6.07 -13.67
N VAL A 117 -7.51 6.39 -12.51
CA VAL A 117 -8.24 6.82 -11.31
C VAL A 117 -9.05 8.08 -11.58
N GLY A 118 -8.46 9.07 -12.28
CA GLY A 118 -9.16 10.28 -12.70
C GLY A 118 -10.40 9.98 -13.56
N LYS A 119 -10.25 9.17 -14.61
CA LYS A 119 -11.37 8.76 -15.49
C LYS A 119 -12.47 8.00 -14.73
N LEU A 120 -12.10 7.14 -13.78
CA LEU A 120 -13.06 6.42 -12.95
C LEU A 120 -13.82 7.37 -12.02
N GLY A 121 -13.13 8.38 -11.46
CA GLY A 121 -13.75 9.44 -10.66
C GLY A 121 -14.78 10.25 -11.46
N GLU A 122 -14.43 10.68 -12.67
CA GLU A 122 -15.35 11.39 -13.58
C GLU A 122 -16.59 10.54 -13.91
N ARG A 123 -16.38 9.24 -14.20
CA ARG A 123 -17.49 8.30 -14.47
C ARG A 123 -18.39 8.13 -13.26
N ARG A 124 -17.81 7.97 -12.06
CA ARG A 124 -18.56 7.89 -10.80
C ARG A 124 -19.41 9.14 -10.61
N ASP A 125 -18.83 10.33 -10.76
CA ASP A 125 -19.52 11.59 -10.52
C ASP A 125 -20.65 11.82 -11.54
N GLY A 126 -20.43 11.44 -12.80
CA GLY A 126 -21.47 11.42 -13.83
C GLY A 126 -22.65 10.50 -13.48
N LEU A 127 -22.36 9.28 -13.00
CA LEU A 127 -23.41 8.34 -12.58
C LEU A 127 -24.15 8.83 -11.33
N VAL A 128 -23.45 9.40 -10.35
CA VAL A 128 -24.07 9.98 -9.14
C VAL A 128 -25.02 11.12 -9.53
N LYS A 129 -24.60 12.00 -10.45
CA LYS A 129 -25.46 13.05 -11.01
C LYS A 129 -26.67 12.46 -11.73
N GLY A 130 -26.48 11.42 -12.54
CA GLY A 130 -27.55 10.71 -13.24
C GLY A 130 -28.57 10.08 -12.31
N VAL A 131 -28.14 9.37 -11.27
CA VAL A 131 -29.02 8.76 -10.25
C VAL A 131 -29.76 9.83 -9.46
N SER A 132 -29.10 10.93 -9.10
CA SER A 132 -29.76 12.06 -8.44
C SER A 132 -30.83 12.70 -9.33
N GLY A 133 -30.53 12.88 -10.63
CA GLY A 133 -31.50 13.34 -11.63
C GLY A 133 -32.69 12.40 -11.76
N TYR A 134 -32.43 11.10 -11.95
CA TYR A 134 -33.46 10.07 -12.06
C TYR A 134 -34.37 10.05 -10.83
N ARG A 135 -33.81 10.08 -9.61
CA ARG A 135 -34.61 10.16 -8.37
C ARG A 135 -35.52 11.39 -8.32
N ARG A 136 -35.05 12.55 -8.81
CA ARG A 136 -35.84 13.78 -8.86
C ARG A 136 -36.94 13.72 -9.91
N GLU A 137 -36.65 13.20 -11.10
CA GLU A 137 -37.60 13.10 -12.22
C GLU A 137 -38.68 12.06 -11.94
N THR A 138 -38.29 10.85 -11.52
CA THR A 138 -39.23 9.79 -11.15
C THR A 138 -40.09 10.21 -9.94
N GLY A 139 -39.49 10.88 -8.95
CA GLY A 139 -40.23 11.41 -7.79
C GLY A 139 -41.24 12.51 -8.13
N ARG A 140 -40.98 13.32 -9.17
CA ARG A 140 -41.92 14.38 -9.63
C ARG A 140 -43.07 13.83 -10.47
N GLY A 141 -42.82 12.82 -11.29
CA GLY A 141 -43.83 12.23 -12.17
C GLY A 141 -44.76 11.22 -11.47
N LEU A 142 -44.33 10.60 -10.38
CA LEU A 142 -45.11 9.58 -9.66
C LEU A 142 -46.48 10.07 -9.15
N PRO A 143 -46.60 11.27 -8.54
CA PRO A 143 -47.89 11.78 -8.07
C PRO A 143 -48.86 12.10 -9.21
N GLU A 144 -48.35 12.66 -10.32
CA GLU A 144 -49.18 13.02 -11.48
C GLU A 144 -49.62 11.77 -12.26
N THR A 145 -48.72 10.81 -12.45
CA THR A 145 -49.05 9.51 -13.07
C THR A 145 -50.03 8.72 -12.21
N ARG A 146 -49.87 8.74 -10.88
CA ARG A 146 -50.84 8.14 -9.94
C ARG A 146 -52.20 8.83 -10.00
N ALA A 147 -52.26 10.17 -9.94
CA ALA A 147 -53.51 10.92 -10.05
C ALA A 147 -54.18 10.75 -11.42
N ARG A 148 -53.42 10.52 -12.49
CA ARG A 148 -53.96 10.21 -13.82
C ARG A 148 -54.53 8.80 -13.90
N LEU A 149 -53.89 7.81 -13.26
CA LEU A 149 -54.39 6.44 -13.17
C LEU A 149 -55.63 6.34 -12.27
N GLU A 150 -55.66 7.06 -11.14
CA GLU A 150 -56.83 7.14 -10.26
C GLU A 150 -58.02 7.77 -11.01
N ARG A 151 -57.81 8.90 -11.72
CA ARG A 151 -58.85 9.49 -12.58
C ARG A 151 -59.31 8.55 -13.71
N ALA A 152 -58.39 7.82 -14.34
CA ALA A 152 -58.76 6.86 -15.39
C ALA A 152 -59.54 5.66 -14.81
N GLY A 153 -59.17 5.18 -13.62
CA GLY A 153 -59.87 4.11 -12.91
C GLY A 153 -61.28 4.53 -12.46
N GLU A 154 -61.44 5.76 -11.97
CA GLU A 154 -62.76 6.35 -11.67
C GLU A 154 -63.63 6.47 -12.93
N VAL A 155 -63.05 6.89 -14.05
CA VAL A 155 -63.75 6.99 -15.34
C VAL A 155 -64.16 5.61 -15.88
N VAL A 156 -63.29 4.60 -15.76
CA VAL A 156 -63.61 3.22 -16.15
C VAL A 156 -64.71 2.64 -15.25
N GLY A 157 -64.64 2.84 -13.94
CA GLY A 157 -65.70 2.44 -13.01
C GLY A 157 -67.04 3.14 -13.27
N TYR A 158 -67.01 4.41 -13.67
CA TYR A 158 -68.21 5.16 -14.04
C TYR A 158 -68.83 4.68 -15.37
N LEU A 159 -68.03 4.15 -16.30
CA LEU A 159 -68.50 3.58 -17.56
C LEU A 159 -69.00 2.14 -17.41
N GLU A 160 -68.40 1.35 -16.51
CA GLU A 160 -68.86 0.00 -16.16
C GLU A 160 -70.17 0.02 -15.34
N GLY A 161 -70.36 1.02 -14.48
CA GLY A 161 -71.57 1.19 -13.66
C GLY A 161 -72.79 1.81 -14.35
N LYS A 162 -72.72 2.08 -15.66
CA LYS A 162 -73.82 2.74 -16.43
C LYS A 162 -74.49 1.82 -17.46
N ARG A 163 -74.25 0.50 -17.40
CA ARG A 163 -75.04 -0.50 -18.13
C ARG A 163 -75.96 -1.26 -17.18
N GLU A 164 -77.00 -0.63 -16.66
CA GLU A 164 -78.18 -1.34 -16.18
C GLU A 164 -79.32 -0.33 -15.95
N GLY A 165 -80.43 -0.54 -16.68
CA GLY A 165 -81.76 0.01 -16.38
C GLY A 165 -82.12 1.33 -17.04
#